data_AF-A0A838T9C8-F1
#
_entry.id   AF-A0A838T9C8-F1
#
_cell.length_a   1.000
_cell.length_b   1.000
_cell.length_c   1.000
_cell.angle_alpha   90.00
_cell.angle_beta   90.00
_cell.angle_gamma   90.00
#
_symmetry.space_group_name_H-M   'P 1'
#
loop_
_entity.id
_entity.type
_entity.pdbx_description
1 polymer ?
#
loop_
_entity_poly.entity_id
_entity_poly.type
_entity_poly.pdbx_seq_one_letter_code
_entity_poly.pdbx_strand_id
1 'polypeptide(L)'
;MKNFLLIAICLLIFKKSFSQANVYHPFPLDGGEWRADYFDEQCFGICEKRNYYTRGDTTIGNATYKKLYADIVPEVGNAFYGEYFGALREDTVNRKIYYFCSCSPEETILFDFDLDSGEVLPQTWLHDVADTMLVSSIDSILIDNSYHKKFNLTNTTGYPVALIEGVGWSGGLILEKIYSLIGWEVIYNLKCMKVNGEIQYLDTSYVYPSCDLPLAIENINIASVTSLIYPNPVPMGSTIYLNLTYPQQYKVKVLDITGRSVRPVIFSANSIYLPPDTFQKGIYLFEISKDKKQQPFFVKLIIL
;
A
#
# COMPACT_ATOMS: atom_id res chain seq x y z
N MET A 1 -14.14 -5.12 67.86
CA MET A 1 -13.97 -5.98 66.66
C MET A 1 -14.78 -5.50 65.44
N LYS A 2 -16.01 -5.00 65.57
CA LYS A 2 -16.79 -4.41 64.45
C LYS A 2 -16.11 -3.22 63.75
N ASN A 3 -15.41 -2.35 64.49
CA ASN A 3 -14.78 -1.15 63.91
C ASN A 3 -13.48 -1.46 63.13
N PHE A 4 -12.83 -2.60 63.40
CA PHE A 4 -11.66 -3.04 62.61
C PHE A 4 -12.07 -3.62 61.25
N LEU A 5 -13.29 -4.18 61.15
CA LEU A 5 -13.82 -4.72 59.91
C LEU A 5 -14.12 -3.61 58.89
N LEU A 6 -14.59 -2.44 59.34
CA LEU A 6 -14.87 -1.29 58.46
C LEU A 6 -13.58 -0.72 57.83
N ILE A 7 -12.49 -0.67 58.59
CA ILE A 7 -11.20 -0.15 58.12
C ILE A 7 -10.59 -1.10 57.09
N ALA A 8 -10.71 -2.42 57.28
CA ALA A 8 -10.26 -3.43 56.33
C ALA A 8 -11.06 -3.39 55.01
N ILE A 9 -12.37 -3.09 55.07
CA ILE A 9 -13.21 -2.96 53.87
C ILE A 9 -12.89 -1.65 53.11
N CYS A 10 -12.61 -0.54 53.78
CA CYS A 10 -12.17 0.70 53.12
C CYS A 10 -10.81 0.59 52.42
N LEU A 11 -9.88 -0.21 52.95
CA LEU A 11 -8.55 -0.43 52.34
C LEU A 11 -8.60 -1.33 51.09
N LEU A 12 -9.65 -2.14 50.92
CA LEU A 12 -9.86 -2.97 49.73
C LEU A 12 -10.44 -2.20 48.53
N ILE A 13 -10.96 -0.99 48.73
CA ILE A 13 -11.52 -0.12 47.67
C ILE A 13 -10.42 0.71 46.99
N PHE A 14 -9.22 0.77 47.56
CA PHE A 14 -8.03 1.38 46.94
C PHE A 14 -7.21 0.40 46.09
N LYS A 15 -7.82 -0.64 45.53
CA LYS A 15 -7.26 -1.19 44.30
C LYS A 15 -7.36 -0.08 43.26
N LYS A 16 -6.22 0.52 42.91
CA LYS A 16 -6.11 1.41 41.75
C LYS A 16 -6.73 0.67 40.58
N SER A 17 -7.97 1.02 40.24
CA SER A 17 -8.51 0.77 38.93
C SER A 17 -7.55 1.47 37.99
N PHE A 18 -6.70 0.71 37.30
CA PHE A 18 -5.98 1.23 36.15
C PHE A 18 -7.07 1.58 35.15
N SER A 19 -7.51 2.84 35.18
CA SER A 19 -8.24 3.43 34.10
C SER A 19 -7.37 3.24 32.85
N GLN A 20 -7.86 2.49 31.87
CA GLN A 20 -7.16 2.24 30.61
C GLN A 20 -7.08 3.47 29.70
N ALA A 21 -7.49 4.65 30.18
CA ALA A 21 -7.65 5.84 29.36
C ALA A 21 -6.34 6.56 28.99
N ASN A 22 -5.15 5.98 29.22
CA ASN A 22 -3.88 6.68 28.96
C ASN A 22 -2.68 5.76 28.73
N VAL A 23 -2.90 4.56 28.18
CA VAL A 23 -1.80 3.69 27.74
C VAL A 23 -1.33 4.19 26.39
N TYR A 24 -0.03 4.42 26.25
CA TYR A 24 0.56 4.80 24.97
C TYR A 24 0.37 3.67 23.95
N HIS A 25 -0.14 4.01 22.78
CA HIS A 25 -0.26 3.09 21.65
C HIS A 25 0.96 3.22 20.72
N PRO A 26 1.83 2.19 20.67
CA PRO A 26 3.00 2.22 19.81
C PRO A 26 2.63 2.37 18.34
N PHE A 27 3.48 3.06 17.60
CA PHE A 27 3.35 3.18 16.16
C PHE A 27 3.66 1.83 15.50
N PRO A 28 2.85 1.34 14.54
CA PRO A 28 2.98 -0.02 14.02
C PRO A 28 4.12 -0.13 13.00
N LEU A 29 5.35 0.00 13.48
CA LEU A 29 6.57 -0.10 12.69
C LEU A 29 6.80 -1.52 12.14
N ASP A 30 6.26 -2.54 12.79
CA ASP A 30 6.30 -3.92 12.32
C ASP A 30 5.07 -4.28 11.49
N GLY A 31 5.20 -4.14 10.16
CA GLY A 31 4.16 -4.50 9.20
C GLY A 31 3.04 -3.46 9.06
N GLY A 32 3.30 -2.21 9.43
CA GLY A 32 2.38 -1.10 9.20
C GLY A 32 2.31 -0.69 7.74
N GLU A 33 1.10 -0.37 7.28
CA GLU A 33 0.82 0.17 5.96
C GLU A 33 -0.16 1.34 6.06
N TRP A 34 0.09 2.44 5.37
CA TRP A 34 -0.71 3.66 5.39
C TRP A 34 -1.15 4.03 3.98
N ARG A 35 -2.46 4.00 3.74
CA ARG A 35 -3.05 4.35 2.44
C ARG A 35 -3.59 5.77 2.48
N ALA A 36 -3.10 6.62 1.59
CA ALA A 36 -3.53 8.01 1.46
C ALA A 36 -3.99 8.32 0.03
N ASP A 37 -4.94 9.25 -0.07
CA ASP A 37 -5.38 9.83 -1.34
C ASP A 37 -4.88 11.27 -1.45
N TYR A 38 -4.30 11.61 -2.60
CA TYR A 38 -3.88 12.93 -3.01
C TYR A 38 -4.89 13.53 -3.99
N PHE A 39 -5.22 14.80 -3.76
CA PHE A 39 -6.10 15.61 -4.60
C PHE A 39 -5.36 16.89 -4.96
N ASP A 40 -5.52 17.31 -6.21
CA ASP A 40 -5.04 18.57 -6.74
C ASP A 40 -6.16 19.26 -7.54
N GLU A 41 -6.11 20.58 -7.74
CA GLU A 41 -7.03 21.28 -8.65
C GLU A 41 -6.90 20.81 -10.11
N GLN A 42 -5.76 20.20 -10.45
CA GLN A 42 -5.43 19.77 -11.81
C GLN A 42 -6.05 18.42 -12.19
N CYS A 43 -6.63 17.68 -11.23
CA CYS A 43 -7.28 16.38 -11.47
C CYS A 43 -8.79 16.40 -11.26
N PHE A 44 -9.50 15.55 -12.01
CA PHE A 44 -10.94 15.32 -11.82
C PHE A 44 -11.17 14.19 -10.80
N GLY A 45 -10.65 14.35 -9.58
CA GLY A 45 -10.82 13.39 -8.50
C GLY A 45 -9.52 13.11 -7.74
N ILE A 46 -9.20 11.83 -7.54
CA ILE A 46 -7.98 11.41 -6.86
C ILE A 46 -6.83 11.47 -7.87
N CYS A 47 -5.95 12.47 -7.71
CA CYS A 47 -4.75 12.63 -8.51
C CYS A 47 -3.76 11.48 -8.31
N GLU A 48 -3.64 10.99 -7.07
CA GLU A 48 -2.69 9.94 -6.76
C GLU A 48 -3.12 9.14 -5.53
N LYS A 49 -2.91 7.84 -5.56
CA LYS A 49 -3.06 6.96 -4.40
C LYS A 49 -1.69 6.54 -3.94
N ARG A 50 -1.43 6.66 -2.65
CA ARG A 50 -0.17 6.24 -2.03
C ARG A 50 -0.42 5.15 -1.03
N ASN A 51 0.48 4.17 -1.00
CA ASN A 51 0.59 3.22 0.08
C ASN A 51 2.02 3.25 0.61
N TYR A 52 2.20 3.74 1.83
CA TYR A 52 3.47 3.65 2.54
C TYR A 52 3.49 2.39 3.39
N TYR A 53 4.61 1.68 3.45
CA TYR A 53 4.70 0.47 4.28
C TYR A 53 6.11 0.21 4.79
N THR A 54 6.19 -0.36 5.99
CA THR A 54 7.47 -0.75 6.59
C THR A 54 7.85 -2.18 6.23
N ARG A 55 9.10 -2.40 5.84
CA ARG A 55 9.59 -3.76 5.54
C ARG A 55 11.07 -3.94 5.78
N GLY A 56 11.38 -4.70 6.83
CA GLY A 56 12.75 -5.06 7.18
C GLY A 56 13.51 -3.93 7.86
N ASP A 57 14.62 -4.30 8.48
CA ASP A 57 15.41 -3.39 9.31
C ASP A 57 16.56 -2.77 8.53
N THR A 58 17.02 -1.63 9.01
CA THR A 58 18.28 -1.00 8.62
C THR A 58 18.94 -0.35 9.84
N THR A 59 20.25 -0.15 9.77
CA THR A 59 21.00 0.54 10.82
C THR A 59 21.59 1.80 10.21
N ILE A 60 21.34 2.95 10.84
CA ILE A 60 21.86 4.25 10.43
C ILE A 60 22.55 4.86 11.64
N GLY A 61 23.86 5.08 11.53
CA GLY A 61 24.69 5.39 12.70
C GLY A 61 24.61 4.27 13.74
N ASN A 62 24.16 4.60 14.94
CA ASN A 62 24.02 3.67 16.06
C ASN A 62 22.57 3.25 16.36
N ALA A 63 21.61 3.68 15.55
CA ALA A 63 20.19 3.39 15.75
C ALA A 63 19.66 2.41 14.69
N THR A 64 18.67 1.60 15.10
CA THR A 64 17.96 0.67 14.22
C THR A 64 16.63 1.28 13.80
N TYR A 65 16.32 1.14 12.51
CA TYR A 65 15.12 1.68 11.88
C TYR A 65 14.43 0.58 11.08
N LYS A 66 13.14 0.75 10.83
CA LYS A 66 12.41 0.03 9.79
C LYS A 66 12.55 0.77 8.48
N LYS A 67 12.88 0.05 7.41
CA LYS A 67 12.86 0.62 6.06
C LYS A 67 11.43 0.96 5.67
N LEU A 68 11.23 2.14 5.12
CA LEU A 68 9.97 2.64 4.61
C LEU A 68 9.98 2.56 3.08
N TYR A 69 8.91 2.01 2.52
CA TYR A 69 8.68 1.92 1.10
C TYR A 69 7.38 2.63 0.73
N ALA A 70 7.24 2.99 -0.54
CA ALA A 70 6.03 3.57 -1.09
C ALA A 70 5.63 2.89 -2.41
N ASP A 71 4.34 2.66 -2.55
CA ASP A 71 3.68 2.44 -3.83
C ASP A 71 2.89 3.69 -4.18
N ILE A 72 3.01 4.13 -5.43
CA ILE A 72 2.44 5.37 -5.93
C ILE A 72 1.67 5.08 -7.22
N VAL A 73 0.37 5.35 -7.20
CA VAL A 73 -0.52 5.13 -8.34
C VAL A 73 -1.14 6.47 -8.75
N PRO A 74 -0.58 7.16 -9.76
CA PRO A 74 -1.15 8.40 -10.26
C PRO A 74 -2.44 8.15 -11.06
N GLU A 75 -3.28 9.16 -11.19
CA GLU A 75 -4.45 9.17 -12.07
C GLU A 75 -4.04 8.98 -13.53
N VAL A 76 -2.95 9.65 -13.92
CA VAL A 76 -2.37 9.61 -15.25
C VAL A 76 -0.89 9.27 -15.15
N GLY A 77 -0.46 8.26 -15.92
CA GLY A 77 0.93 7.84 -16.00
C GLY A 77 1.14 6.42 -15.48
N ASN A 78 2.40 6.10 -15.19
CA ASN A 78 2.79 4.77 -14.71
C ASN A 78 2.76 4.74 -13.18
N ALA A 79 2.29 3.63 -12.63
CA ALA A 79 2.41 3.36 -11.21
C ALA A 79 3.84 2.91 -10.85
N PHE A 80 4.28 3.30 -9.66
CA PHE A 80 5.56 2.91 -9.07
C PHE A 80 5.29 2.05 -7.84
N TYR A 81 6.07 0.98 -7.66
CA TYR A 81 5.86 0.02 -6.58
C TYR A 81 7.18 -0.33 -5.92
N GLY A 82 7.21 -0.37 -4.59
CA GLY A 82 8.37 -0.79 -3.81
C GLY A 82 9.53 0.22 -3.82
N GLU A 83 9.23 1.49 -4.01
CA GLU A 83 10.25 2.55 -3.98
C GLU A 83 10.73 2.77 -2.54
N TYR A 84 12.04 2.74 -2.31
CA TYR A 84 12.62 2.99 -1.00
C TYR A 84 12.48 4.47 -0.65
N PHE A 85 11.68 4.76 0.37
CA PHE A 85 11.30 6.12 0.74
C PHE A 85 12.11 6.67 1.91
N GLY A 86 12.70 5.80 2.73
CA GLY A 86 13.51 6.21 3.87
C GLY A 86 13.47 5.16 4.98
N ALA A 87 13.63 5.60 6.22
CA ALA A 87 13.54 4.72 7.37
C ALA A 87 12.84 5.40 8.55
N LEU A 88 12.11 4.62 9.34
CA LEU A 88 11.37 5.07 10.53
C LEU A 88 11.88 4.38 11.78
N ARG A 89 11.94 5.11 12.89
CA ARG A 89 12.09 4.51 14.23
C ARG A 89 11.19 5.20 15.22
N GLU A 90 10.90 4.50 16.30
CA GLU A 90 10.12 5.01 17.41
C GLU A 90 11.01 5.10 18.66
N ASP A 91 10.85 6.20 19.39
CA ASP A 91 11.26 6.32 20.78
C ASP A 91 10.00 6.22 21.64
N THR A 92 9.77 5.05 22.22
CA THR A 92 8.57 4.77 23.03
C THR A 92 8.58 5.48 24.38
N VAL A 93 9.75 5.91 24.87
CA VAL A 93 9.87 6.64 26.14
C VAL A 93 9.40 8.08 25.94
N ASN A 94 9.84 8.71 24.86
CA ASN A 94 9.48 10.09 24.53
C ASN A 94 8.28 10.20 23.58
N ARG A 95 7.69 9.07 23.17
CA ARG A 95 6.53 8.96 22.26
C ARG A 95 6.72 9.68 20.93
N LYS A 96 7.91 9.55 20.35
CA LYS A 96 8.31 10.23 19.11
C LYS A 96 8.60 9.24 18.01
N ILE A 97 8.12 9.57 16.83
CA ILE A 97 8.46 8.87 15.60
C ILE A 97 9.47 9.72 14.86
N TYR A 98 10.58 9.11 14.47
CA TYR A 98 11.65 9.73 13.72
C TYR A 98 11.67 9.19 12.30
N TYR A 99 11.97 10.08 11.36
CA TYR A 99 12.10 9.77 9.95
C TYR A 99 13.48 10.16 9.44
N PHE A 100 14.10 9.21 8.74
CA PHE A 100 15.30 9.42 7.96
C PHE A 100 14.93 9.37 6.48
N CYS A 101 14.91 10.52 5.81
CA CYS A 101 14.55 10.60 4.38
C CYS A 101 15.63 9.93 3.52
N SER A 102 15.24 9.18 2.48
CA SER A 102 16.21 8.76 1.46
C SER A 102 16.84 9.94 0.71
N CYS A 103 16.19 11.11 0.76
CA CYS A 103 16.58 12.36 0.12
C CYS A 103 17.49 13.28 0.96
N SER A 104 17.69 13.00 2.24
CA SER A 104 18.42 13.86 3.18
C SER A 104 19.27 13.00 4.12
N PRO A 105 20.49 13.41 4.47
CA PRO A 105 21.32 12.66 5.41
C PRO A 105 20.91 12.87 6.88
N GLU A 106 19.88 13.65 7.17
CA GLU A 106 19.49 14.03 8.53
C GLU A 106 18.22 13.29 9.01
N GLU A 107 18.23 12.92 10.28
CA GLU A 107 17.03 12.44 10.99
C GLU A 107 16.18 13.65 11.41
N THR A 108 14.86 13.54 11.27
CA THR A 108 13.90 14.54 11.73
C THR A 108 12.77 13.87 12.50
N ILE A 109 12.15 14.58 13.44
CA ILE A 109 10.91 14.12 14.08
C ILE A 109 9.83 14.09 13.01
N LEU A 110 9.13 12.97 12.87
CA LEU A 110 7.94 12.83 12.04
C LEU A 110 6.67 13.16 12.84
N PHE A 111 6.52 12.53 14.00
CA PHE A 111 5.38 12.75 14.90
C PHE A 111 5.86 12.87 16.35
N ASP A 112 5.21 13.74 17.10
CA ASP A 112 5.35 13.87 18.54
C ASP A 112 3.96 13.62 19.18
N PHE A 113 3.87 12.59 20.02
CA PHE A 113 2.63 12.23 20.73
C PHE A 113 2.67 12.57 22.21
N ASP A 114 3.71 13.26 22.69
CA ASP A 114 3.79 13.78 24.05
C ASP A 114 3.44 15.26 24.09
N LEU A 115 2.20 15.57 23.67
CA LEU A 115 1.68 16.93 23.56
C LEU A 115 0.51 17.17 24.52
N ASP A 116 0.38 18.40 25.00
CA ASP A 116 -0.75 18.88 25.80
C ASP A 116 -1.67 19.86 25.04
N SER A 117 -2.92 19.98 25.50
CA SER A 117 -3.86 20.96 24.92
C SER A 117 -3.34 22.38 25.12
N GLY A 118 -3.33 23.17 24.04
CA GLY A 118 -2.79 24.53 24.00
C GLY A 118 -1.30 24.62 23.70
N GLU A 119 -0.60 23.48 23.58
CA GLU A 119 0.81 23.44 23.21
C GLU A 119 1.03 23.70 21.71
N VAL A 120 2.15 24.34 21.38
CA VAL A 120 2.59 24.58 20.00
C VAL A 120 3.27 23.32 19.48
N LEU A 121 2.92 22.91 18.26
CA LEU A 121 3.57 21.77 17.63
C LEU A 121 5.06 22.08 17.38
N PRO A 122 5.96 21.15 17.72
CA PRO A 122 7.38 21.33 17.43
C PRO A 122 7.64 21.30 15.91
N GLN A 123 8.86 21.68 15.53
CA GLN A 123 9.33 21.44 14.17
C GLN A 123 9.34 19.93 13.89
N THR A 124 8.69 19.51 12.81
CA THR A 124 8.71 18.12 12.35
C THR A 124 8.93 18.08 10.84
N TRP A 125 9.09 16.88 10.29
CA TRP A 125 9.14 16.67 8.85
C TRP A 125 7.90 17.25 8.13
N LEU A 126 6.74 17.21 8.80
CA LEU A 126 5.45 17.62 8.26
C LEU A 126 5.09 19.07 8.59
N HIS A 127 5.78 19.70 9.54
CA HIS A 127 5.43 21.01 10.12
C HIS A 127 6.65 21.90 10.30
N ASP A 128 6.63 23.09 9.69
CA ASP A 128 7.64 24.13 9.87
C ASP A 128 7.21 25.09 11.00
N VAL A 129 8.17 25.55 11.81
CA VAL A 129 7.92 26.45 12.95
C VAL A 129 7.46 27.85 12.55
N ALA A 130 7.65 28.23 11.28
CA ALA A 130 7.09 29.47 10.74
C ALA A 130 5.56 29.47 10.75
N ASP A 131 4.93 28.29 10.74
CA ASP A 131 3.50 28.10 10.82
C ASP A 131 3.14 27.74 12.27
N THR A 132 2.50 28.65 13.01
CA THR A 132 2.14 28.32 14.40
C THR A 132 0.91 27.41 14.41
N MET A 133 1.12 26.10 14.55
CA MET A 133 0.07 25.14 14.85
C MET A 133 0.02 24.82 16.34
N LEU A 134 -1.19 24.74 16.89
CA LEU A 134 -1.46 24.43 18.29
C LEU A 134 -2.32 23.17 18.40
N VAL A 135 -2.17 22.43 19.49
CA VAL A 135 -3.15 21.43 19.89
C VAL A 135 -4.40 22.14 20.43
N SER A 136 -5.44 22.23 19.61
CA SER A 136 -6.70 22.89 19.97
C SER A 136 -7.47 22.14 21.06
N SER A 137 -7.42 20.80 21.00
CA SER A 137 -8.07 19.90 21.95
C SER A 137 -7.49 18.49 21.80
N ILE A 138 -7.60 17.70 22.87
CA ILE A 138 -7.28 16.28 22.85
C ILE A 138 -8.59 15.52 23.10
N ASP A 139 -8.93 14.65 22.16
CA ASP A 139 -10.09 13.76 22.22
C ASP A 139 -9.63 12.29 22.15
N SER A 140 -10.57 11.36 22.09
CA SER A 140 -10.32 9.93 21.95
C SER A 140 -11.03 9.36 20.73
N ILE A 141 -10.38 8.43 20.03
CA ILE A 141 -10.98 7.64 18.95
C ILE A 141 -10.87 6.16 19.27
N LEU A 142 -11.95 5.40 19.03
CA LEU A 142 -11.98 3.96 19.25
C LEU A 142 -11.39 3.23 18.04
N ILE A 143 -10.31 2.48 18.26
CA ILE A 143 -9.60 1.68 17.25
C ILE A 143 -9.31 0.31 17.87
N ASP A 144 -9.73 -0.76 17.20
CA ASP A 144 -9.62 -2.16 17.67
C ASP A 144 -9.91 -2.34 19.17
N ASN A 145 -11.08 -1.85 19.60
CA ASN A 145 -11.57 -1.88 20.99
C ASN A 145 -10.75 -1.11 22.03
N SER A 146 -9.81 -0.27 21.62
CA SER A 146 -9.04 0.59 22.51
C SER A 146 -9.16 2.06 22.12
N TYR A 147 -9.08 2.96 23.10
CA TYR A 147 -9.15 4.40 22.84
C TYR A 147 -7.75 4.94 22.61
N HIS A 148 -7.55 5.58 21.46
CA HIS A 148 -6.33 6.29 21.08
C HIS A 148 -6.54 7.80 21.26
N LYS A 149 -5.49 8.52 21.67
CA LYS A 149 -5.54 9.98 21.72
C LYS A 149 -5.61 10.55 20.32
N LYS A 150 -6.54 11.50 20.13
CA LYS A 150 -6.65 12.31 18.92
C LYS A 150 -6.37 13.77 19.28
N PHE A 151 -5.22 14.27 18.86
CA PHE A 151 -4.80 15.66 19.03
C PHE A 151 -5.37 16.45 17.85
N ASN A 152 -6.42 17.25 18.07
CA ASN A 152 -6.99 18.11 17.04
C ASN A 152 -6.14 19.38 16.92
N LEU A 153 -5.69 19.70 15.72
CA LEU A 153 -4.73 20.78 15.50
C LEU A 153 -5.42 22.01 14.90
N THR A 154 -4.97 23.19 15.29
CA THR A 154 -5.37 24.43 14.62
C THR A 154 -4.75 24.49 13.24
N ASN A 155 -5.54 24.84 12.22
CA ASN A 155 -5.03 25.09 10.88
C ASN A 155 -5.72 26.33 10.28
N THR A 156 -4.97 27.13 9.51
CA THR A 156 -5.45 28.32 8.79
C THR A 156 -6.32 27.98 7.59
N THR A 157 -6.33 26.73 7.15
CA THR A 157 -6.99 26.25 5.92
C THR A 157 -8.46 25.89 6.13
N GLY A 158 -8.90 25.76 7.38
CA GLY A 158 -10.25 25.31 7.72
C GLY A 158 -10.47 23.79 7.58
N TYR A 159 -9.49 23.03 7.07
CA TYR A 159 -9.55 21.57 7.05
C TYR A 159 -9.16 21.00 8.42
N PRO A 160 -9.96 20.06 8.97
CA PRO A 160 -9.63 19.43 10.23
C PRO A 160 -8.37 18.58 10.09
N VAL A 161 -7.32 18.95 10.83
CA VAL A 161 -6.07 18.18 10.91
C VAL A 161 -5.96 17.59 12.31
N ALA A 162 -5.60 16.30 12.40
CA ALA A 162 -5.38 15.64 13.67
C ALA A 162 -4.18 14.71 13.63
N LEU A 163 -3.49 14.60 14.78
CA LEU A 163 -2.59 13.49 15.08
C LEU A 163 -3.37 12.45 15.88
N ILE A 164 -3.20 11.18 15.55
CA ILE A 164 -3.82 10.04 16.22
C ILE A 164 -2.70 9.11 16.68
N GLU A 165 -2.57 8.95 17.99
CA GLU A 165 -1.57 8.09 18.61
C GLU A 165 -1.66 6.66 18.06
N GLY A 166 -0.54 6.03 17.71
CA GLY A 166 -0.52 4.70 17.10
C GLY A 166 -1.02 4.63 15.64
N VAL A 167 -1.42 5.75 15.03
CA VAL A 167 -1.88 5.80 13.63
C VAL A 167 -1.06 6.77 12.78
N GLY A 168 -0.74 7.96 13.29
CA GLY A 168 -0.08 9.02 12.53
C GLY A 168 -0.98 10.24 12.41
N TRP A 169 -0.96 10.93 11.27
CA TRP A 169 -1.74 12.14 11.09
C TRP A 169 -2.83 11.97 10.03
N SER A 170 -3.88 12.80 10.09
CA SER A 170 -5.08 12.64 9.27
C SER A 170 -4.86 12.87 7.77
N GLY A 171 -3.73 13.44 7.36
CA GLY A 171 -3.44 13.68 5.95
C GLY A 171 -2.47 12.68 5.30
N GLY A 172 -2.02 11.61 5.98
CA GLY A 172 -1.15 10.59 5.37
C GLY A 172 0.00 10.16 6.26
N LEU A 173 1.22 10.04 5.71
CA LEU A 173 2.40 9.61 6.47
C LEU A 173 3.65 10.52 6.33
N ILE A 174 4.12 10.83 5.11
CA ILE A 174 5.43 11.47 4.84
C ILE A 174 5.38 12.75 4.00
N LEU A 175 4.91 12.70 2.75
CA LEU A 175 5.07 13.83 1.81
C LEU A 175 3.98 14.88 1.94
N GLU A 176 3.03 14.59 2.79
CA GLU A 176 1.83 15.38 2.96
C GLU A 176 2.11 16.46 4.01
N LYS A 177 2.99 17.42 3.67
CA LYS A 177 3.31 18.52 4.57
C LYS A 177 2.03 19.27 4.93
N ILE A 178 1.88 19.62 6.20
CA ILE A 178 0.66 20.26 6.69
C ILE A 178 0.41 21.60 5.98
N TYR A 179 1.47 22.27 5.52
CA TYR A 179 1.38 23.53 4.75
C TYR A 179 0.90 23.35 3.30
N SER A 180 0.96 22.16 2.69
CA SER A 180 0.43 22.04 1.31
C SER A 180 -1.09 22.28 1.25
N LEU A 181 -1.76 22.28 2.40
CA LEU A 181 -3.17 22.64 2.55
C LEU A 181 -3.42 24.16 2.43
N ILE A 182 -2.38 25.00 2.42
CA ILE A 182 -2.44 26.49 2.48
C ILE A 182 -2.59 27.13 1.09
N GLY A 183 -2.41 26.35 0.02
CA GLY A 183 -3.03 26.63 -1.27
C GLY A 183 -4.35 25.87 -1.35
N TRP A 184 -5.42 26.47 -1.87
CA TRP A 184 -6.75 25.87 -2.04
C TRP A 184 -6.80 24.65 -2.98
N GLU A 185 -5.64 24.07 -3.29
CA GLU A 185 -5.37 23.34 -4.50
C GLU A 185 -4.77 21.97 -4.21
N VAL A 186 -4.35 21.65 -2.98
CA VAL A 186 -3.72 20.34 -2.69
C VAL A 186 -4.20 19.76 -1.36
N ILE A 187 -4.79 18.55 -1.38
CA ILE A 187 -5.28 17.86 -0.19
C ILE A 187 -4.74 16.44 -0.16
N TYR A 188 -4.24 16.03 1.00
CA TYR A 188 -3.97 14.63 1.27
C TYR A 188 -4.84 14.14 2.42
N ASN A 189 -5.33 12.91 2.31
CA ASN A 189 -6.17 12.29 3.35
C ASN A 189 -5.68 10.87 3.64
N LEU A 190 -5.40 10.58 4.90
CA LEU A 190 -5.19 9.21 5.36
C LEU A 190 -6.54 8.49 5.31
N LYS A 191 -6.61 7.47 4.47
CA LYS A 191 -7.84 6.71 4.24
C LYS A 191 -7.92 5.53 5.16
N CYS A 192 -6.78 4.89 5.42
CA CYS A 192 -6.70 3.81 6.36
C CYS A 192 -5.26 3.45 6.76
N MET A 193 -5.14 2.66 7.82
CA MET A 193 -3.91 2.00 8.23
C MET A 193 -4.16 0.51 8.41
N LYS A 194 -3.25 -0.30 7.88
CA LYS A 194 -3.20 -1.74 8.12
C LYS A 194 -2.00 -2.10 8.98
N VAL A 195 -2.12 -3.20 9.71
CA VAL A 195 -1.02 -3.83 10.43
C VAL A 195 -1.05 -5.31 10.10
N ASN A 196 0.03 -5.83 9.53
CA ASN A 196 0.12 -7.23 9.08
C ASN A 196 -1.02 -7.65 8.13
N GLY A 197 -1.46 -6.72 7.26
CA GLY A 197 -2.53 -6.95 6.28
C GLY A 197 -3.96 -6.75 6.80
N GLU A 198 -4.15 -6.56 8.10
CA GLU A 198 -5.47 -6.30 8.70
C GLU A 198 -5.74 -4.81 8.86
N ILE A 199 -6.94 -4.35 8.52
CA ILE A 199 -7.34 -2.95 8.67
C ILE A 199 -7.52 -2.64 10.15
N GLN A 200 -6.69 -1.74 10.66
CA GLN A 200 -6.73 -1.29 12.05
C GLN A 200 -7.44 0.06 12.17
N TYR A 201 -7.14 1.00 11.27
CA TYR A 201 -7.83 2.29 11.18
C TYR A 201 -8.45 2.45 9.80
N LEU A 202 -9.69 2.93 9.74
CA LEU A 202 -10.40 3.23 8.50
C LEU A 202 -11.15 4.55 8.66
N ASP A 203 -10.92 5.50 7.75
CA ASP A 203 -11.69 6.72 7.70
C ASP A 203 -13.07 6.46 7.07
N THR A 204 -14.10 6.45 7.92
CA THR A 204 -15.49 6.21 7.55
C THR A 204 -16.25 7.47 7.13
N SER A 205 -15.57 8.62 6.99
CA SER A 205 -16.22 9.89 6.60
C SER A 205 -16.73 9.89 5.16
N TYR A 206 -16.35 8.89 4.36
CA TYR A 206 -16.71 8.75 2.95
C TYR A 206 -17.81 7.70 2.75
N VAL A 207 -18.62 7.88 1.70
CA VAL A 207 -19.75 6.98 1.36
C VAL A 207 -19.28 5.54 1.08
N TYR A 208 -18.07 5.38 0.52
CA TYR A 208 -17.45 4.08 0.25
C TYR A 208 -16.01 4.08 0.78
N PRO A 209 -15.81 3.79 2.08
CA PRO A 209 -14.47 3.75 2.66
C PRO A 209 -13.74 2.51 2.13
N SER A 210 -12.54 2.69 1.59
CA SER A 210 -11.71 1.61 1.06
C SER A 210 -10.24 1.84 1.42
N CYS A 211 -9.59 0.71 1.72
CA CYS A 211 -8.17 0.58 1.96
C CYS A 211 -7.39 0.11 0.72
N ASP A 212 -8.07 -0.08 -0.41
CA ASP A 212 -7.51 -0.80 -1.53
C ASP A 212 -6.63 0.13 -2.36
N LEU A 213 -5.40 -0.30 -2.60
CA LEU A 213 -4.58 0.24 -3.66
C LEU A 213 -4.98 -0.49 -4.95
N PRO A 214 -5.48 0.20 -5.99
CA PRO A 214 -5.69 -0.45 -7.27
C PRO A 214 -4.32 -0.92 -7.77
N LEU A 215 -4.09 -2.22 -7.73
CA LEU A 215 -2.96 -2.84 -8.39
C LEU A 215 -3.16 -2.58 -9.88
N ALA A 216 -2.21 -1.87 -10.51
CA ALA A 216 -2.16 -1.77 -11.94
C ALA A 216 -1.84 -3.17 -12.47
N ILE A 217 -2.88 -3.96 -12.73
CA ILE A 217 -2.78 -4.92 -13.81
C ILE A 217 -2.65 -4.03 -15.03
N GLU A 218 -1.48 -3.98 -15.66
CA GLU A 218 -1.36 -3.38 -16.99
C GLU A 218 -2.54 -3.89 -17.80
N ASN A 219 -3.42 -2.99 -18.25
CA ASN A 219 -4.30 -3.32 -19.35
C ASN A 219 -3.36 -3.60 -20.51
N ILE A 220 -2.95 -4.86 -20.67
CA ILE A 220 -2.34 -5.33 -21.90
C ILE A 220 -3.39 -4.95 -22.93
N ASN A 221 -3.08 -3.96 -23.77
CA ASN A 221 -3.84 -3.69 -24.97
C ASN A 221 -3.69 -4.96 -25.81
N ILE A 222 -4.55 -5.95 -25.55
CA ILE A 222 -4.65 -7.18 -26.32
C ILE A 222 -5.29 -6.74 -27.62
N ALA A 223 -4.50 -6.15 -28.51
CA ALA A 223 -4.80 -6.15 -29.93
C ALA A 223 -4.95 -7.61 -30.31
N SER A 224 -6.20 -8.08 -30.33
CA SER A 224 -6.68 -9.38 -30.81
C SER A 224 -5.58 -10.44 -30.98
N VAL A 225 -5.12 -11.03 -29.87
CA VAL A 225 -4.18 -12.18 -29.89
C VAL A 225 -4.75 -13.35 -30.70
N THR A 226 -6.07 -13.42 -30.85
CA THR A 226 -6.74 -14.37 -31.77
C THR A 226 -6.39 -14.16 -33.25
N SER A 227 -5.99 -12.96 -33.67
CA SER A 227 -5.51 -12.71 -35.04
C SER A 227 -4.04 -13.14 -35.25
N LEU A 228 -3.33 -13.48 -34.17
CA LEU A 228 -1.96 -14.00 -34.22
C LEU A 228 -1.91 -15.49 -34.59
N ILE A 229 -2.98 -16.27 -34.37
CA ILE A 229 -3.04 -17.70 -34.68
C ILE A 229 -4.24 -18.02 -35.54
N TYR A 230 -4.02 -18.67 -36.69
CA TYR A 230 -5.10 -19.17 -37.53
C TYR A 230 -4.68 -20.44 -38.29
N PRO A 231 -5.63 -21.31 -38.69
CA PRO A 231 -7.05 -21.25 -38.35
C PRO A 231 -7.32 -21.61 -36.88
N ASN A 232 -8.45 -21.19 -36.33
CA ASN A 232 -8.96 -21.66 -35.05
C ASN A 232 -10.50 -21.64 -35.11
N PRO A 233 -11.20 -22.79 -35.17
CA PRO A 233 -10.68 -24.15 -34.97
C PRO A 233 -9.74 -24.68 -36.06
N VAL A 234 -8.90 -25.66 -35.71
CA VAL A 234 -7.88 -26.30 -36.56
C VAL A 234 -8.33 -27.69 -36.97
N PRO A 235 -8.38 -28.02 -38.27
CA PRO A 235 -8.55 -29.39 -38.71
C PRO A 235 -7.35 -30.26 -38.31
N MET A 236 -7.58 -31.48 -37.81
CA MET A 236 -6.51 -32.43 -37.54
C MET A 236 -5.59 -32.65 -38.76
N GLY A 237 -4.28 -32.70 -38.54
CA GLY A 237 -3.29 -32.88 -39.62
C GLY A 237 -3.04 -31.64 -40.47
N SER A 238 -3.46 -30.46 -40.02
CA SER A 238 -3.21 -29.20 -40.71
C SER A 238 -2.09 -28.37 -40.05
N THR A 239 -1.72 -27.30 -40.74
CA THR A 239 -0.73 -26.32 -40.28
C THR A 239 -1.45 -25.12 -39.69
N ILE A 240 -1.00 -24.67 -38.53
CA ILE A 240 -1.37 -23.36 -37.98
C ILE A 240 -0.31 -22.32 -38.32
N TYR A 241 -0.75 -21.09 -38.50
CA TYR A 241 0.08 -19.94 -38.82
C TYR A 241 0.10 -18.98 -37.65
N LEU A 242 1.30 -18.50 -37.35
CA LEU A 242 1.63 -17.56 -36.29
C LEU A 242 2.06 -16.25 -36.93
N ASN A 243 1.26 -15.20 -36.81
CA ASN A 243 1.59 -13.87 -37.31
C ASN A 243 2.47 -13.12 -36.29
N LEU A 244 3.72 -13.56 -36.13
CA LEU A 244 4.66 -12.98 -35.17
C LEU A 244 5.63 -12.02 -35.86
N THR A 245 5.79 -10.83 -35.29
CA THR A 245 6.87 -9.91 -35.66
C THR A 245 8.19 -10.45 -35.08
N TYR A 246 9.16 -10.83 -35.93
CA TYR A 246 10.44 -11.46 -35.55
C TYR A 246 10.31 -12.88 -34.93
N PRO A 247 9.78 -13.85 -35.69
CA PRO A 247 9.41 -15.18 -35.20
C PRO A 247 10.56 -15.95 -34.55
N GLN A 248 11.79 -15.77 -35.03
CA GLN A 248 12.98 -16.45 -34.51
C GLN A 248 13.29 -16.12 -33.03
N GLN A 249 12.67 -15.08 -32.47
CA GLN A 249 12.84 -14.67 -31.07
C GLN A 249 11.87 -15.36 -30.10
N TYR A 250 10.91 -16.13 -30.61
CA TYR A 250 9.85 -16.73 -29.79
C TYR A 250 10.03 -18.23 -29.63
N LYS A 251 9.67 -18.73 -28.44
CA LYS A 251 9.53 -20.16 -28.14
C LYS A 251 8.06 -20.47 -27.93
N VAL A 252 7.61 -21.55 -28.55
CA VAL A 252 6.23 -22.03 -28.43
C VAL A 252 6.22 -23.36 -27.69
N LYS A 253 5.41 -23.46 -26.65
CA LYS A 253 5.14 -24.68 -25.90
C LYS A 253 3.65 -24.98 -26.01
N VAL A 254 3.31 -26.24 -26.27
CA VAL A 254 1.92 -26.67 -26.41
C VAL A 254 1.52 -27.48 -25.19
N LEU A 255 0.40 -27.10 -24.57
CA LEU A 255 -0.15 -27.71 -23.38
C LEU A 255 -1.55 -28.28 -23.70
N ASP A 256 -1.85 -29.45 -23.15
CA ASP A 256 -3.23 -29.93 -23.10
C ASP A 256 -4.05 -29.19 -22.03
N ILE A 257 -5.36 -29.47 -21.94
CA ILE A 257 -6.23 -28.86 -20.92
C ILE A 257 -5.86 -29.19 -19.47
N THR A 258 -5.01 -30.19 -19.26
CA THR A 258 -4.50 -30.57 -17.92
C THR A 258 -3.19 -29.86 -17.59
N GLY A 259 -2.68 -29.02 -18.50
CA GLY A 259 -1.42 -28.28 -18.36
C GLY A 259 -0.18 -29.13 -18.67
N ARG A 260 -0.34 -30.35 -19.18
CA ARG A 260 0.80 -31.21 -19.54
C ARG A 260 1.35 -30.79 -20.90
N SER A 261 2.68 -30.73 -21.00
CA SER A 261 3.35 -30.41 -22.26
C SER A 261 3.17 -31.55 -23.27
N VAL A 262 2.65 -31.21 -24.45
CA VAL A 262 2.60 -32.10 -25.61
C VAL A 262 3.99 -32.12 -26.27
N ARG A 263 4.36 -33.25 -26.88
CA ARG A 263 5.67 -33.54 -27.53
C ARG A 263 6.06 -32.50 -28.61
N PRO A 264 7.34 -32.44 -29.03
CA PRO A 264 7.88 -31.25 -29.69
C PRO A 264 7.25 -31.00 -31.05
N VAL A 265 6.77 -29.77 -31.25
CA VAL A 265 6.41 -29.27 -32.55
C VAL A 265 7.58 -28.47 -33.11
N ILE A 266 7.91 -28.71 -34.37
CA ILE A 266 8.97 -27.97 -35.05
C ILE A 266 8.40 -26.62 -35.48
N PHE A 267 8.92 -25.56 -34.87
CA PHE A 267 8.55 -24.20 -35.25
C PHE A 267 9.34 -23.80 -36.49
N SER A 268 8.64 -23.73 -37.63
CA SER A 268 9.15 -23.07 -38.82
C SER A 268 8.74 -21.61 -38.78
N ALA A 269 9.50 -20.74 -39.44
CA ALA A 269 9.57 -19.30 -39.17
C ALA A 269 8.24 -18.52 -39.11
N ASN A 270 7.05 -19.06 -39.36
CA ASN A 270 5.76 -18.47 -38.94
C ASN A 270 4.63 -19.52 -38.90
N SER A 271 4.97 -20.81 -38.77
CA SER A 271 3.97 -21.87 -38.81
C SER A 271 4.41 -23.13 -38.08
N ILE A 272 3.40 -23.85 -37.62
CA ILE A 272 3.49 -25.05 -36.80
C ILE A 272 2.61 -26.10 -37.48
N TYR A 273 3.22 -27.18 -37.96
CA TYR A 273 2.48 -28.34 -38.41
C TYR A 273 1.99 -29.13 -37.19
N LEU A 274 0.73 -29.55 -37.18
CA LEU A 274 0.16 -30.39 -36.12
C LEU A 274 0.01 -31.84 -36.61
N PRO A 275 0.95 -32.74 -36.28
CA PRO A 275 0.89 -34.12 -36.72
C PRO A 275 -0.34 -34.86 -36.13
N PRO A 276 -1.14 -35.58 -36.94
CA PRO A 276 -2.34 -36.28 -36.48
C PRO A 276 -2.07 -37.35 -35.40
N ASP A 277 -0.88 -37.93 -35.40
CA ASP A 277 -0.42 -38.94 -34.45
C ASP A 277 -0.03 -38.35 -33.09
N THR A 278 0.18 -37.04 -33.02
CA THR A 278 0.59 -36.32 -31.81
C THR A 278 -0.58 -35.63 -31.11
N PHE A 279 -1.60 -35.20 -31.86
CA PHE A 279 -2.71 -34.38 -31.35
C PHE A 279 -4.06 -35.09 -31.47
N GLN A 280 -4.79 -35.15 -30.36
CA GLN A 280 -6.20 -35.58 -30.35
C GLN A 280 -7.14 -34.39 -30.48
N LYS A 281 -8.40 -34.66 -30.87
CA LYS A 281 -9.46 -33.63 -30.87
C LYS A 281 -9.63 -33.07 -29.46
N GLY A 282 -9.70 -31.75 -29.34
CA GLY A 282 -9.81 -31.11 -28.03
C GLY A 282 -9.28 -29.68 -28.00
N ILE A 283 -9.12 -29.18 -26.78
CA ILE A 283 -8.63 -27.82 -26.51
C ILE A 283 -7.17 -27.90 -26.10
N TYR A 284 -6.35 -27.00 -26.62
CA TYR A 284 -4.94 -26.87 -26.29
C TYR A 284 -4.62 -25.41 -25.96
N LEU A 285 -3.61 -25.20 -25.12
CA LEU A 285 -3.05 -23.89 -24.81
C LEU A 285 -1.65 -23.79 -25.41
N PHE A 286 -1.44 -22.78 -26.23
CA PHE A 286 -0.15 -22.46 -26.81
C PHE A 286 0.48 -21.32 -26.00
N GLU A 287 1.53 -21.65 -25.26
CA GLU A 287 2.34 -20.71 -24.51
C GLU A 287 3.45 -20.17 -25.44
N ILE A 288 3.43 -18.86 -25.69
CA ILE A 288 4.38 -18.19 -26.57
C ILE A 288 5.19 -17.21 -25.73
N SER A 289 6.52 -17.36 -25.74
CA SER A 289 7.43 -16.60 -24.88
C SER A 289 8.61 -16.03 -25.66
N LYS A 290 9.06 -14.82 -25.29
CA LYS A 290 10.23 -14.14 -25.84
C LYS A 290 11.30 -14.00 -24.76
N ASP A 291 12.28 -14.91 -24.76
CA ASP A 291 13.34 -15.01 -23.74
C ASP A 291 12.86 -14.96 -22.27
N LYS A 292 13.75 -15.28 -21.32
CA LYS A 292 13.37 -15.53 -19.91
C LYS A 292 12.87 -14.30 -19.11
N LYS A 293 12.85 -13.10 -19.71
CA LYS A 293 12.56 -11.84 -19.01
C LYS A 293 11.18 -11.25 -19.31
N GLN A 294 10.42 -11.79 -20.26
CA GLN A 294 9.07 -11.31 -20.59
C GLN A 294 8.03 -12.36 -20.21
N GLN A 295 6.86 -11.91 -19.75
CA GLN A 295 5.76 -12.82 -19.45
C GLN A 295 5.29 -13.53 -20.73
N PRO A 296 5.02 -14.85 -20.68
CA PRO A 296 4.47 -15.57 -21.81
C PRO A 296 3.01 -15.15 -22.04
N PHE A 297 2.57 -15.19 -23.29
CA PHE A 297 1.15 -15.09 -23.61
C PHE A 297 0.60 -16.45 -24.05
N PHE A 298 -0.69 -16.67 -23.79
CA PHE A 298 -1.36 -17.94 -24.05
C PHE A 298 -2.45 -17.79 -25.10
N VAL A 299 -2.50 -18.74 -26.04
CA VAL A 299 -3.56 -18.82 -27.04
C VAL A 299 -4.31 -20.14 -26.90
N LYS A 300 -5.63 -20.06 -26.82
CA LYS A 300 -6.51 -21.23 -26.85
C LYS A 300 -6.73 -21.68 -28.29
N LEU A 301 -6.45 -22.95 -28.58
CA LEU A 301 -6.67 -23.59 -29.87
C LEU A 301 -7.63 -24.78 -29.73
N ILE A 302 -8.56 -24.90 -30.68
CA ILE A 302 -9.50 -26.02 -30.75
C ILE A 302 -9.11 -26.89 -31.94
N ILE A 303 -8.78 -28.16 -31.71
CA ILE A 303 -8.48 -29.13 -32.77
C ILE A 303 -9.72 -30.01 -33.00
N LEU A 304 -10.17 -30.07 -34.26
CA LEU A 304 -11.35 -30.83 -34.72
C LEU A 304 -11.00 -32.09 -35.51
#